data_AF-A0A089HSA0-F1
#
_entry.id   AF-A0A089HSA0-F1
#
_cell.length_a   1.000
_cell.length_b   1.000
_cell.length_c   1.000
_cell.angle_alpha   90.00
_cell.angle_beta   90.00
_cell.angle_gamma   90.00
#
_symmetry.space_group_name_H-M   'P 1'
#
loop_
_entity.id
_entity.type
_entity.pdbx_description
1 polymer ?
#
loop_
_entity_poly.entity_id
_entity_poly.type
_entity_poly.pdbx_seq_one_letter_code
_entity_poly.pdbx_strand_id
1 'polypeptide(L)'
;MNAPTNGSLYSSWPYPARTRPILLGRGVSPTRTLFLIHDGTGGIEGYFKLCTRIRSDFSVYGILYNELSDGIPQTLSIPQLSKDYIGRIAEIQASGPYYLAGWSIGGTIAFEMASQLEAGGHEVAFCGLFDPPPPGYYPAESLGSSTLQAELEWLSKYAVSQTDKNRLAQCRSLDELWRTFAGQEEEGGIDSGLFRRTIAEQWQVPVLTVSKAPFREWLCSFNTIRSLHAARTEYQPDRYLSSPVHLFAATCSPIPELTEWGRYCKTLKMYPLQGDHYSIFDHEHVESSAVQLNTALQE
;
A
#
# COMPACT_ATOMS: atom_id res chain seq x y z
N MET A 1 19.59 44.65 -22.41
CA MET A 1 18.70 44.30 -21.29
C MET A 1 18.02 42.99 -21.68
N ASN A 2 18.61 41.87 -21.25
CA ASN A 2 18.14 40.53 -21.59
C ASN A 2 17.28 40.01 -20.43
N ALA A 3 16.07 39.57 -20.75
CA ALA A 3 15.18 38.89 -19.82
C ALA A 3 15.79 37.54 -19.37
N PRO A 4 15.65 37.14 -18.10
CA PRO A 4 16.12 35.84 -17.67
C PRO A 4 15.19 34.75 -18.22
N THR A 5 15.81 33.73 -18.81
CA THR A 5 15.20 32.49 -19.26
C THR A 5 14.54 31.75 -18.10
N ASN A 6 13.25 31.40 -18.25
CA ASN A 6 12.52 30.51 -17.36
C ASN A 6 13.22 29.15 -17.25
N GLY A 7 14.02 28.98 -16.19
CA GLY A 7 14.42 27.67 -15.72
C GLY A 7 13.19 26.97 -15.13
N SER A 8 12.93 25.75 -15.60
CA SER A 8 11.94 24.82 -15.04
C SER A 8 12.08 24.75 -13.51
N LEU A 9 11.06 25.22 -12.78
CA LEU A 9 10.97 25.13 -11.32
C LEU A 9 10.58 23.72 -10.84
N TYR A 10 10.59 22.71 -11.71
CA TYR A 10 10.05 21.37 -11.42
C TYR A 10 11.07 20.23 -11.51
N SER A 11 12.37 20.54 -11.56
CA SER A 11 13.39 19.54 -11.28
C SER A 11 13.63 19.47 -9.76
N SER A 12 13.18 18.38 -9.13
CA SER A 12 13.46 17.91 -7.76
C SER A 12 12.35 18.09 -6.71
N TRP A 13 11.36 17.20 -6.73
CA TRP A 13 10.68 16.79 -5.50
C TRP A 13 11.52 15.68 -4.85
N PRO A 14 12.03 15.82 -3.61
CA PRO A 14 13.06 14.94 -3.08
C PRO A 14 12.41 13.75 -2.38
N TYR A 15 11.72 12.89 -3.11
CA TYR A 15 11.58 11.51 -2.63
C TYR A 15 12.74 10.72 -3.24
N PRO A 16 13.71 10.25 -2.42
CA PRO A 16 14.77 9.41 -2.94
C PRO A 16 14.14 8.19 -3.63
N ALA A 17 14.72 7.76 -4.74
CA ALA A 17 14.24 6.63 -5.56
C ALA A 17 14.09 5.30 -4.78
N ARG A 18 14.55 5.26 -3.53
CA ARG A 18 14.29 4.20 -2.54
C ARG A 18 14.16 4.84 -1.16
N THR A 19 12.94 4.87 -0.62
CA THR A 19 12.71 5.40 0.72
C THR A 19 13.15 4.37 1.75
N ARG A 20 14.09 4.77 2.62
CA ARG A 20 14.51 3.96 3.76
C ARG A 20 13.36 3.80 4.75
N PRO A 21 13.28 2.67 5.47
CA PRO A 21 12.30 2.52 6.53
C PRO A 21 12.44 3.64 7.58
N ILE A 22 11.31 4.15 8.05
CA ILE A 22 11.24 5.27 8.98
C ILE A 22 11.12 4.75 10.40
N LEU A 23 11.97 5.21 11.32
CA LEU A 23 11.84 4.90 12.74
C LEU A 23 10.58 5.57 13.32
N LEU A 24 9.63 4.76 13.77
CA LEU A 24 8.38 5.19 14.40
C LEU A 24 8.42 5.13 15.92
N GLY A 25 9.26 4.26 16.48
CA GLY A 25 9.43 4.11 17.91
C GLY A 25 10.75 3.40 18.23
N ARG A 26 11.45 3.83 19.28
CA ARG A 26 12.73 3.25 19.68
C ARG A 26 12.54 2.28 20.83
N GLY A 27 12.94 1.03 20.62
CA GLY A 27 12.98 0.01 21.66
C GLY A 27 14.34 -0.07 22.34
N VAL A 28 14.37 -0.75 23.49
CA VAL A 28 15.60 -0.97 24.24
C VAL A 28 16.42 -2.18 23.76
N SER A 29 15.82 -3.11 23.02
CA SER A 29 16.53 -4.28 22.49
C SER A 29 17.14 -4.00 21.12
N PRO A 30 18.41 -4.36 20.88
CA PRO A 30 19.05 -4.22 19.57
C PRO A 30 18.60 -5.26 18.55
N THR A 31 17.94 -6.34 18.95
CA THR A 31 17.56 -7.48 18.08
C THR A 31 16.04 -7.64 17.90
N ARG A 32 15.24 -6.76 18.52
CA ARG A 32 13.78 -6.78 18.39
C ARG A 32 13.34 -5.56 17.60
N THR A 33 13.31 -5.72 16.28
CA THR A 33 12.81 -4.71 15.36
C THR A 33 11.55 -5.21 14.68
N LEU A 34 10.43 -4.54 14.92
CA LEU A 34 9.17 -4.76 14.21
C LEU A 34 9.12 -3.84 12.99
N PHE A 35 9.05 -4.44 11.80
CA PHE A 35 8.84 -3.72 10.56
C PHE A 35 7.36 -3.74 10.19
N LEU A 36 6.76 -2.55 10.09
CA LEU A 36 5.38 -2.32 9.70
C LEU A 36 5.32 -1.92 8.22
N ILE A 37 4.68 -2.74 7.39
CA ILE A 37 4.56 -2.51 5.95
C ILE A 37 3.32 -1.66 5.68
N HIS A 38 3.46 -0.64 4.82
CA HIS A 38 2.38 0.26 4.42
C HIS A 38 1.05 -0.41 4.04
N ASP A 39 -0.04 0.35 4.18
CA ASP A 39 -1.38 -0.06 3.76
C ASP A 39 -1.63 0.21 2.25
N GLY A 40 -2.89 0.06 1.82
CA GLY A 40 -3.32 0.25 0.43
C GLY A 40 -3.05 1.64 -0.15
N THR A 41 -2.82 2.65 0.69
CA THR A 41 -2.46 4.02 0.29
C THR A 41 -0.97 4.20 0.00
N GLY A 42 -0.13 3.23 0.38
CA GLY A 42 1.33 3.40 0.41
C GLY A 42 1.84 4.08 1.69
N GLY A 43 0.93 4.55 2.54
CA GLY A 43 1.19 5.22 3.81
C GLY A 43 1.41 4.29 5.00
N ILE A 44 1.96 4.86 6.07
CA ILE A 44 2.17 4.20 7.38
C ILE A 44 1.46 4.95 8.52
N GLU A 45 0.70 6.00 8.19
CA GLU A 45 0.06 6.91 9.13
C GLU A 45 -0.96 6.18 10.02
N GLY A 46 -1.62 5.15 9.48
CA GLY A 46 -2.53 4.28 10.24
C GLY A 46 -1.87 3.64 11.47
N TYR A 47 -0.55 3.46 11.45
CA TYR A 47 0.18 2.86 12.56
C TYR A 47 0.58 3.84 13.66
N PHE A 48 0.50 5.15 13.45
CA PHE A 48 1.11 6.12 14.39
C PHE A 48 0.54 5.98 15.82
N LYS A 49 -0.79 5.82 15.95
CA LYS A 49 -1.41 5.60 17.26
C LYS A 49 -1.00 4.25 17.86
N LEU A 50 -0.95 3.20 17.04
CA LEU A 50 -0.55 1.86 17.48
C LEU A 50 0.89 1.86 18.01
N CYS A 51 1.82 2.52 17.31
CA CYS A 51 3.24 2.54 17.66
C CYS A 51 3.53 3.10 19.05
N THR A 52 2.69 4.02 19.55
CA THR A 52 2.83 4.57 20.92
C THR A 52 2.49 3.56 22.03
N ARG A 53 1.93 2.39 21.68
CA ARG A 53 1.44 1.35 22.61
C ARG A 53 2.12 0.00 22.41
N ILE A 54 3.04 -0.10 21.46
CA ILE A 54 3.85 -1.31 21.27
C ILE A 54 4.83 -1.43 22.43
N ARG A 55 5.09 -2.66 22.86
CA ARG A 55 6.04 -2.94 23.95
C ARG A 55 7.38 -2.21 23.74
N SER A 56 7.93 -1.67 24.82
CA SER A 56 9.17 -0.87 24.80
C SER A 56 10.45 -1.66 24.50
N ASP A 57 10.38 -3.00 24.45
CA ASP A 57 11.49 -3.83 23.98
C ASP A 57 11.65 -3.84 22.45
N PHE A 58 10.65 -3.38 21.68
CA PHE A 58 10.71 -3.34 20.22
C PHE A 58 11.05 -1.95 19.68
N SER A 59 12.04 -1.90 18.79
CA SER A 59 12.13 -0.79 17.84
C SER A 59 11.11 -1.01 16.74
N VAL A 60 10.47 0.05 16.27
CA VAL A 60 9.41 -0.02 15.26
C VAL A 60 9.81 0.83 14.07
N TYR A 61 9.85 0.21 12.89
CA TYR A 61 10.11 0.89 11.62
C TYR A 61 8.92 0.73 10.69
N GLY A 62 8.53 1.80 10.01
CA GLY A 62 7.53 1.78 8.94
C GLY A 62 8.20 1.74 7.56
N ILE A 63 7.70 0.90 6.67
CA ILE A 63 8.11 0.84 5.26
C ILE A 63 7.02 1.50 4.43
N LEU A 64 7.32 2.67 3.87
CA LEU A 64 6.45 3.43 2.98
C LEU A 64 6.57 2.97 1.53
N TYR A 65 5.50 3.16 0.77
CA TYR A 65 5.53 3.18 -0.69
C TYR A 65 5.18 4.58 -1.20
N ASN A 66 6.18 5.28 -1.75
CA ASN A 66 6.06 6.63 -2.28
C ASN A 66 6.76 6.77 -3.65
N GLU A 67 6.93 5.66 -4.35
CA GLU A 67 7.72 5.59 -5.60
C GLU A 67 6.93 6.12 -6.81
N LEU A 68 5.61 6.25 -6.68
CA LEU A 68 4.73 6.87 -7.68
C LEU A 68 4.68 8.38 -7.48
N SER A 69 5.74 9.05 -7.92
CA SER A 69 5.87 10.51 -7.81
C SER A 69 5.32 11.27 -9.02
N ASP A 70 5.15 10.62 -10.18
CA ASP A 70 4.72 11.28 -11.42
C ASP A 70 3.22 11.15 -11.72
N GLY A 71 2.49 10.39 -10.91
CA GLY A 71 1.04 10.23 -11.01
C GLY A 71 0.61 9.24 -12.07
N ILE A 72 1.49 8.32 -12.48
CA ILE A 72 1.24 7.32 -13.51
C ILE A 72 1.09 5.95 -12.84
N PRO A 73 0.11 5.11 -13.23
CA PRO A 73 0.05 3.76 -12.71
C PRO A 73 1.26 2.94 -13.08
N GLN A 74 1.62 2.01 -12.19
CA GLN A 74 2.61 0.99 -12.46
C GLN A 74 2.01 -0.41 -12.32
N THR A 75 2.55 -1.33 -13.10
CA THR A 75 2.38 -2.77 -12.88
C THR A 75 3.33 -3.18 -11.77
N LEU A 76 2.77 -3.46 -10.60
CA LEU A 76 3.52 -3.86 -9.42
C LEU A 76 3.39 -5.37 -9.20
N SER A 77 4.36 -5.95 -8.50
CA SER A 77 4.37 -7.37 -8.14
C SER A 77 4.70 -7.49 -6.66
N ILE A 78 3.83 -8.17 -5.90
CA ILE A 78 4.04 -8.38 -4.46
C ILE A 78 5.40 -9.07 -4.19
N PRO A 79 5.78 -10.17 -4.87
CA PRO A 79 7.12 -10.76 -4.70
C PRO A 79 8.28 -9.79 -4.95
N GLN A 80 8.18 -8.93 -5.97
CA GLN A 80 9.25 -7.97 -6.28
C GLN A 80 9.33 -6.86 -5.23
N LEU A 81 8.18 -6.31 -4.80
CA LEU A 81 8.10 -5.34 -3.71
C LEU A 81 8.68 -5.93 -2.41
N SER A 82 8.29 -7.15 -2.06
CA SER A 82 8.79 -7.85 -0.87
C SER A 82 10.30 -8.04 -0.91
N LYS A 83 10.86 -8.42 -2.06
CA LYS A 83 12.32 -8.55 -2.25
C LYS A 83 13.02 -7.21 -2.04
N ASP A 84 12.47 -6.13 -2.59
CA ASP A 84 13.03 -4.79 -2.42
C ASP A 84 12.93 -4.31 -0.95
N TYR A 85 11.84 -4.63 -0.25
CA TYR A 85 11.67 -4.32 1.17
C TYR A 85 12.59 -5.14 2.07
N ILE A 86 12.82 -6.42 1.77
CA ILE A 86 13.83 -7.24 2.46
C ILE A 86 15.21 -6.59 2.36
N GLY A 87 15.59 -6.14 1.16
CA GLY A 87 16.86 -5.41 0.97
C GLY A 87 16.96 -4.15 1.84
N ARG A 88 15.86 -3.41 2.00
CA ARG A 88 15.81 -2.20 2.83
C ARG A 88 15.91 -2.50 4.32
N ILE A 89 15.21 -3.52 4.82
CA ILE A 89 15.27 -3.87 6.24
C ILE A 89 16.63 -4.49 6.61
N ALA A 90 17.31 -5.14 5.67
CA ALA A 90 18.66 -5.68 5.87
C ALA A 90 19.71 -4.58 6.15
N GLU A 91 19.49 -3.34 5.69
CA GLU A 91 20.33 -2.18 6.06
C GLU A 91 20.21 -1.79 7.53
N ILE A 92 19.09 -2.16 8.17
CA ILE A 92 18.79 -1.86 9.59
C ILE A 92 19.12 -3.06 10.47
N GLN A 93 18.70 -4.25 10.04
CA GLN A 93 18.90 -5.51 10.74
C GLN A 93 19.26 -6.59 9.70
N ALA A 94 20.56 -6.89 9.58
CA ALA A 94 21.10 -7.78 8.55
C ALA A 94 20.72 -9.27 8.72
N SER A 95 20.34 -9.68 9.93
CA SER A 95 19.98 -11.07 10.24
C SER A 95 18.78 -11.14 11.18
N GLY A 96 18.02 -12.22 11.07
CA GLY A 96 16.90 -12.50 11.96
C GLY A 96 17.31 -12.69 13.43
N PRO A 97 16.32 -12.91 14.32
CA PRO A 97 14.90 -13.14 14.00
C PRO A 97 14.20 -11.89 13.46
N TYR A 98 13.44 -12.05 12.36
CA TYR A 98 12.65 -10.97 11.79
C TYR A 98 11.25 -10.92 12.40
N TYR A 99 10.78 -9.70 12.68
CA TYR A 99 9.41 -9.41 13.10
C TYR A 99 8.76 -8.52 12.05
N LEU A 100 7.81 -9.06 11.30
CA LEU A 100 7.15 -8.38 10.19
C LEU A 100 5.66 -8.30 10.47
N ALA A 101 5.04 -7.15 10.19
CA ALA A 101 3.60 -7.07 10.18
C ALA A 101 3.09 -6.02 9.19
N GLY A 102 1.86 -6.18 8.73
CA GLY A 102 1.25 -5.17 7.86
C GLY A 102 -0.27 -5.25 7.83
N TRP A 103 -0.89 -4.16 7.41
CA TRP A 103 -2.33 -3.94 7.41
C TRP A 103 -2.84 -3.91 5.99
N SER A 104 -3.98 -4.56 5.75
CA SER A 104 -4.55 -4.68 4.42
C SER A 104 -3.51 -5.29 3.47
N ILE A 105 -3.20 -4.66 2.33
CA ILE A 105 -2.13 -5.13 1.44
C ILE A 105 -0.77 -5.31 2.15
N GLY A 106 -0.47 -4.51 3.16
CA GLY A 106 0.76 -4.63 3.94
C GLY A 106 0.88 -6.00 4.59
N GLY A 107 -0.25 -6.62 4.98
CA GLY A 107 -0.26 -8.00 5.50
C GLY A 107 0.15 -9.00 4.42
N THR A 108 -0.42 -8.88 3.22
CA THR A 108 -0.04 -9.70 2.06
C THR A 108 1.47 -9.58 1.75
N ILE A 109 2.00 -8.37 1.78
CA ILE A 109 3.44 -8.11 1.57
C ILE A 109 4.27 -8.68 2.72
N ALA A 110 3.86 -8.50 3.97
CA ALA A 110 4.55 -9.06 5.14
C ALA A 110 4.63 -10.59 5.08
N PHE A 111 3.56 -11.25 4.65
CA PHE A 111 3.52 -12.69 4.40
C PHE A 111 4.56 -13.11 3.36
N GLU A 112 4.56 -12.45 2.20
CA GLU A 112 5.51 -12.75 1.12
C GLU A 112 6.96 -12.48 1.55
N MET A 113 7.20 -11.39 2.28
CA MET A 113 8.52 -11.08 2.84
C MET A 113 8.98 -12.18 3.79
N ALA A 114 8.12 -12.63 4.71
CA ALA A 114 8.42 -13.74 5.61
C ALA A 114 8.77 -15.00 4.81
N SER A 115 8.03 -15.28 3.74
CA SER A 115 8.23 -16.46 2.92
C SER A 115 9.59 -16.47 2.20
N GLN A 116 9.96 -15.33 1.60
CA GLN A 116 11.27 -15.19 0.96
C GLN A 116 12.42 -15.24 1.97
N LEU A 117 12.25 -14.68 3.17
CA LEU A 117 13.24 -14.75 4.24
C LEU A 117 13.45 -16.18 4.74
N GLU A 118 12.38 -16.94 4.99
CA GLU A 118 12.48 -18.36 5.37
C GLU A 118 13.17 -19.19 4.28
N ALA A 119 12.78 -18.99 3.01
CA ALA A 119 13.41 -19.65 1.87
C ALA A 119 14.90 -19.29 1.73
N GLY A 120 15.29 -18.09 2.16
CA GLY A 120 16.67 -17.62 2.27
C GLY A 120 17.42 -18.12 3.50
N GLY A 121 16.79 -18.94 4.36
CA GLY A 121 17.40 -19.49 5.58
C GLY A 121 17.42 -18.54 6.77
N HIS A 122 16.66 -17.44 6.73
CA HIS A 122 16.51 -16.54 7.87
C HIS A 122 15.37 -16.99 8.79
N GLU A 123 15.56 -16.79 10.09
CA GLU A 123 14.51 -16.98 11.09
C GLU A 123 13.50 -15.82 11.04
N VAL A 124 12.21 -16.16 10.97
CA VAL A 124 11.09 -15.22 11.11
C VAL A 124 10.39 -15.55 12.43
N ALA A 125 10.59 -14.73 13.45
CA ALA A 125 9.97 -14.96 14.76
C ALA A 125 8.49 -14.53 14.78
N PHE A 126 8.10 -13.60 13.91
CA PHE A 126 6.74 -13.08 13.89
C PHE A 126 6.33 -12.61 12.48
N CYS A 127 5.16 -13.09 12.04
CA CYS A 127 4.48 -12.63 10.82
C CYS A 127 3.05 -12.22 11.19
N GLY A 128 2.80 -10.91 11.30
CA GLY A 128 1.53 -10.32 11.69
C GLY A 128 0.70 -9.81 10.51
N LEU A 129 -0.53 -10.27 10.39
CA LEU A 129 -1.47 -9.91 9.34
C LEU A 129 -2.64 -9.13 9.94
N PHE A 130 -2.70 -7.81 9.75
CA PHE A 130 -3.84 -7.01 10.20
C PHE A 130 -4.90 -6.94 9.09
N ASP A 131 -5.93 -7.76 9.25
CA ASP A 131 -7.14 -7.81 8.43
C ASP A 131 -6.91 -7.83 6.90
N PRO A 132 -5.95 -8.58 6.33
CA PRO A 132 -5.78 -8.64 4.88
C PRO A 132 -6.79 -9.61 4.23
N PRO A 133 -7.53 -9.18 3.20
CA PRO A 133 -8.28 -10.10 2.35
C PRO A 133 -7.38 -11.26 1.87
N PRO A 134 -7.85 -12.52 1.93
CA PRO A 134 -7.03 -13.66 1.51
C PRO A 134 -6.77 -13.63 0.00
N PRO A 135 -5.72 -14.34 -0.48
CA PRO A 135 -5.46 -14.49 -1.91
C PRO A 135 -6.69 -15.00 -2.66
N GLY A 136 -7.03 -14.38 -3.80
CA GLY A 136 -8.22 -14.73 -4.57
C GLY A 136 -9.56 -14.16 -4.06
N TYR A 137 -9.58 -13.36 -3.00
CA TYR A 137 -10.81 -12.77 -2.46
C TYR A 137 -11.49 -11.79 -3.43
N TYR A 138 -10.72 -10.96 -4.14
CA TYR A 138 -11.26 -10.04 -5.15
C TYR A 138 -11.19 -10.66 -6.54
N PRO A 139 -12.25 -10.53 -7.37
CA PRO A 139 -12.18 -10.95 -8.77
C PRO A 139 -11.19 -10.07 -9.53
N ALA A 140 -10.40 -10.64 -10.44
CA ALA A 140 -9.40 -9.93 -11.23
C ALA A 140 -10.01 -8.77 -12.03
N GLU A 141 -11.29 -8.89 -12.40
CA GLU A 141 -12.05 -7.94 -13.18
C GLU A 141 -12.46 -6.68 -12.38
N SER A 142 -12.29 -6.68 -11.05
CA SER A 142 -12.76 -5.59 -10.17
C SER A 142 -11.95 -4.28 -10.27
N LEU A 143 -10.77 -4.29 -10.87
CA LEU A 143 -9.83 -3.15 -10.82
C LEU A 143 -9.70 -2.37 -12.14
N GLY A 144 -10.49 -2.73 -13.16
CA GLY A 144 -10.36 -2.16 -14.50
C GLY A 144 -9.16 -2.74 -15.26
N SER A 145 -9.17 -2.63 -16.59
CA SER A 145 -8.10 -3.15 -17.44
C SER A 145 -6.95 -2.15 -17.53
N SER A 146 -5.72 -2.61 -17.27
CA SER A 146 -4.48 -1.83 -17.48
C SER A 146 -4.08 -1.72 -18.96
N THR A 147 -4.97 -1.97 -19.91
CA THR A 147 -4.64 -1.83 -21.34
C THR A 147 -4.79 -0.38 -21.79
N LEU A 148 -3.93 0.06 -22.71
CA LEU A 148 -4.02 1.42 -23.28
C LEU A 148 -5.41 1.72 -23.84
N GLN A 149 -6.02 0.75 -24.53
CA GLN A 149 -7.35 0.91 -25.12
C GLN A 149 -8.44 1.12 -24.06
N ALA A 150 -8.48 0.30 -23.01
CA ALA A 150 -9.47 0.41 -21.96
C ALA A 150 -9.30 1.70 -21.14
N GLU A 151 -8.06 2.07 -20.83
CA GLU A 151 -7.75 3.32 -20.14
C GLU A 151 -8.12 4.54 -21.00
N LEU A 152 -7.85 4.50 -22.32
CA LEU A 152 -8.24 5.55 -23.26
C LEU A 152 -9.76 5.73 -23.31
N GLU A 153 -10.51 4.63 -23.46
CA GLU A 153 -11.98 4.66 -23.50
C GLU A 153 -12.57 5.20 -22.20
N TRP A 154 -11.96 4.85 -21.07
CA TRP A 154 -12.40 5.31 -19.76
C TRP A 154 -12.08 6.79 -19.53
N LEU A 155 -10.82 7.22 -19.74
CA LEU A 155 -10.38 8.60 -19.52
C LEU A 155 -11.04 9.59 -20.48
N SER A 156 -11.35 9.17 -21.70
CA SER A 156 -12.05 9.99 -22.69
C SER A 156 -13.45 10.45 -22.23
N LYS A 157 -14.05 9.80 -21.22
CA LYS A 157 -15.34 10.21 -20.64
C LYS A 157 -15.26 11.54 -19.89
N TYR A 158 -14.07 11.92 -19.44
CA TYR A 158 -13.85 13.13 -18.63
C TYR A 158 -13.24 14.28 -19.44
N ALA A 159 -12.93 14.06 -20.72
CA ALA A 159 -12.47 15.12 -21.63
C ALA A 159 -13.61 16.10 -21.96
N VAL A 160 -13.35 17.39 -21.80
CA VAL A 160 -14.35 18.47 -21.91
C VAL A 160 -14.74 18.75 -23.37
N SER A 161 -13.82 18.51 -24.33
CA SER A 161 -14.05 18.76 -25.75
C SER A 161 -13.61 17.60 -26.66
N GLN A 162 -14.03 17.63 -27.92
CA GLN A 162 -13.54 16.66 -28.92
C GLN A 162 -12.04 16.82 -29.18
N THR A 163 -11.49 18.03 -29.06
CA THR A 163 -10.05 18.28 -29.17
C THR A 163 -9.29 17.56 -28.07
N ASP A 164 -9.81 17.59 -26.84
CA ASP A 164 -9.18 16.93 -25.71
C ASP A 164 -9.23 15.40 -25.84
N LYS A 165 -10.36 14.86 -26.32
CA LYS A 165 -10.49 13.43 -26.67
C LYS A 165 -9.49 13.02 -27.75
N ASN A 166 -9.33 13.84 -28.79
CA ASN A 166 -8.41 13.53 -29.89
C ASN A 166 -6.95 13.51 -29.42
N ARG A 167 -6.57 14.39 -28.49
CA ARG A 167 -5.22 14.38 -27.88
C ARG A 167 -4.97 13.09 -27.09
N LEU A 168 -5.92 12.64 -26.28
CA LEU A 168 -5.82 11.35 -25.59
C LEU A 168 -5.70 10.19 -26.60
N ALA A 169 -6.50 10.21 -27.67
CA ALA A 169 -6.50 9.17 -28.70
C ALA A 169 -5.20 9.09 -29.54
N GLN A 170 -4.34 10.10 -29.49
CA GLN A 170 -3.03 10.08 -30.14
C GLN A 170 -1.96 9.37 -29.30
N CYS A 171 -2.21 9.13 -28.01
CA CYS A 171 -1.27 8.51 -27.09
C CYS A 171 -1.00 7.05 -27.49
N ARG A 172 0.27 6.64 -27.43
CA ARG A 172 0.73 5.31 -27.87
C ARG A 172 1.17 4.42 -26.71
N SER A 173 1.16 4.95 -25.50
CA SER A 173 1.47 4.22 -24.27
C SER A 173 0.61 4.71 -23.10
N LEU A 174 0.52 3.90 -22.05
CA LEU A 174 -0.17 4.28 -20.81
C LEU A 174 0.49 5.50 -20.14
N ASP A 175 1.82 5.55 -20.16
CA ASP A 175 2.58 6.68 -19.63
C ASP A 175 2.21 7.98 -20.36
N GLU A 176 2.20 7.96 -21.69
CA GLU A 176 1.81 9.11 -22.50
C GLU A 176 0.36 9.53 -22.25
N LEU A 177 -0.55 8.55 -22.15
CA LEU A 177 -1.97 8.78 -21.89
C LEU A 177 -2.19 9.48 -20.54
N TRP A 178 -1.62 8.94 -19.46
CA TRP A 178 -1.78 9.48 -18.11
C TRP A 178 -1.10 10.85 -17.95
N ARG A 179 0.08 11.06 -18.57
CA ARG A 179 0.72 12.38 -18.62
C ARG A 179 -0.12 13.41 -19.36
N THR A 180 -0.69 13.01 -20.50
CA THR A 180 -1.57 13.89 -21.30
C THR A 180 -2.84 14.24 -20.53
N PHE A 181 -3.49 13.25 -19.91
CA PHE A 181 -4.68 13.47 -19.09
C PHE A 181 -4.41 14.41 -17.91
N ALA A 182 -3.31 14.20 -17.18
CA ALA A 182 -2.92 15.08 -16.08
C ALA A 182 -2.61 16.51 -16.56
N GLY A 183 -1.89 16.67 -17.69
CA GLY A 183 -1.57 17.98 -18.24
C GLY A 183 -2.78 18.72 -18.80
N GLN A 184 -3.74 18.00 -19.40
CA GLN A 184 -4.99 18.59 -19.87
C GLN A 184 -5.85 19.16 -18.73
N GLU A 185 -5.73 18.63 -17.51
CA GLU A 185 -6.46 19.17 -16.37
C GLU A 185 -6.00 20.59 -16.02
N GLU A 186 -4.69 20.85 -16.05
CA GLU A 186 -4.11 22.19 -15.82
C GLU A 186 -4.57 23.21 -16.87
N GLU A 187 -4.91 22.73 -18.08
CA GLU A 187 -5.42 23.52 -19.20
C GLU A 187 -6.96 23.65 -19.20
N GLY A 188 -7.66 23.00 -18.25
CA GLY A 188 -9.12 22.96 -18.20
C GLY A 188 -9.77 22.01 -19.23
N GLY A 189 -9.00 21.12 -19.87
CA GLY A 189 -9.45 20.14 -20.84
C GLY A 189 -10.06 18.86 -20.24
N ILE A 190 -9.95 18.66 -18.92
CA ILE A 190 -10.53 17.53 -18.17
C ILE A 190 -11.50 18.03 -17.09
N ASP A 191 -12.66 17.38 -16.97
CA ASP A 191 -13.57 17.54 -15.83
C ASP A 191 -13.07 16.72 -14.63
N SER A 192 -12.08 17.27 -13.91
CA SER A 192 -11.49 16.64 -12.73
C SER A 192 -12.48 16.48 -11.58
N GLY A 193 -13.50 17.34 -11.51
CA GLY A 193 -14.58 17.25 -10.53
C GLY A 193 -15.44 16.01 -10.76
N LEU A 194 -15.85 15.75 -12.00
CA LEU A 194 -16.55 14.53 -12.37
C LEU A 194 -15.70 13.29 -12.12
N PHE A 195 -14.42 13.33 -12.54
CA PHE A 195 -13.49 12.21 -12.33
C PHE A 195 -13.41 11.81 -10.85
N ARG A 196 -13.16 12.77 -9.95
CA ARG A 196 -13.08 12.52 -8.50
C ARG A 196 -14.37 11.95 -7.93
N ARG A 197 -15.53 12.50 -8.31
CA ARG A 197 -16.83 12.02 -7.81
C ARG A 197 -17.08 10.57 -8.23
N THR A 198 -16.84 10.24 -9.50
CA THR A 198 -16.99 8.87 -10.01
C THR A 198 -16.09 7.88 -9.28
N ILE A 199 -14.82 8.24 -9.03
CA ILE A 199 -13.91 7.39 -8.25
C ILE A 199 -14.37 7.24 -6.80
N ALA A 200 -14.76 8.33 -6.14
CA ALA A 200 -15.23 8.28 -4.76
C ALA A 200 -16.47 7.39 -4.58
N GLU A 201 -17.42 7.45 -5.52
CA GLU A 201 -18.62 6.61 -5.52
C GLU A 201 -18.31 5.13 -5.76
N GLN A 202 -17.39 4.83 -6.68
CA GLN A 202 -17.08 3.45 -7.09
C GLN A 202 -16.15 2.72 -6.11
N TRP A 203 -15.14 3.41 -5.58
CA TRP A 203 -14.06 2.78 -4.80
C TRP A 203 -14.27 2.90 -3.29
N GLN A 204 -15.06 3.88 -2.84
CA GLN A 204 -15.38 4.12 -1.43
C GLN A 204 -14.16 4.17 -0.48
N VAL A 205 -12.97 4.51 -1.00
CA VAL A 205 -11.74 4.60 -0.20
C VAL A 205 -11.70 5.97 0.48
N PRO A 206 -11.70 6.05 1.83
CA PRO A 206 -11.83 7.32 2.56
C PRO A 206 -10.83 8.41 2.13
N VAL A 207 -9.54 8.03 1.93
CA VAL A 207 -8.50 8.99 1.52
C VAL A 207 -8.80 9.66 0.18
N LEU A 208 -9.42 8.93 -0.76
CA LEU A 208 -9.80 9.48 -2.07
C LEU A 208 -11.07 10.31 -1.98
N THR A 209 -12.00 9.91 -1.12
CA THR A 209 -13.31 10.54 -0.96
C THR A 209 -13.23 11.91 -0.26
N VAL A 210 -12.38 12.05 0.76
CA VAL A 210 -12.32 13.27 1.58
C VAL A 210 -11.17 14.22 1.22
N SER A 211 -10.26 13.81 0.35
CA SER A 211 -9.06 14.59 0.03
C SER A 211 -9.39 15.86 -0.77
N LYS A 212 -8.92 16.99 -0.26
CA LYS A 212 -8.96 18.32 -0.90
C LYS A 212 -7.65 18.67 -1.61
N ALA A 213 -6.75 17.69 -1.79
CA ALA A 213 -5.46 17.91 -2.45
C ALA A 213 -5.64 18.42 -3.89
N PRO A 214 -4.66 19.16 -4.45
CA PRO A 214 -4.61 19.47 -5.88
C PRO A 214 -4.78 18.22 -6.74
N PHE A 215 -5.33 18.36 -7.95
CA PHE A 215 -5.69 17.21 -8.79
C PHE A 215 -4.54 16.26 -9.05
N ARG A 216 -3.36 16.81 -9.34
CA ARG A 216 -2.15 16.02 -9.57
C ARG A 216 -1.77 15.15 -8.38
N GLU A 217 -1.78 15.71 -7.17
CA GLU A 217 -1.47 14.96 -5.93
C GLU A 217 -2.54 13.90 -5.62
N TRP A 218 -3.81 14.27 -5.78
CA TRP A 218 -4.92 13.33 -5.65
C TRP A 218 -4.80 12.18 -6.67
N LEU A 219 -4.40 12.49 -7.90
CA LEU A 219 -4.19 11.51 -8.97
C LEU A 219 -3.02 10.57 -8.65
N CYS A 220 -1.91 11.08 -8.10
CA CYS A 220 -0.83 10.24 -7.59
C CYS A 220 -1.35 9.25 -6.55
N SER A 221 -2.15 9.72 -5.59
CA SER A 221 -2.73 8.87 -4.54
C SER A 221 -3.65 7.80 -5.14
N PHE A 222 -4.53 8.19 -6.05
CA PHE A 222 -5.43 7.27 -6.75
C PHE A 222 -4.66 6.20 -7.53
N ASN A 223 -3.70 6.61 -8.36
CA ASN A 223 -2.91 5.69 -9.17
C ASN A 223 -2.03 4.78 -8.31
N THR A 224 -1.59 5.24 -7.13
CA THR A 224 -0.93 4.40 -6.13
C THR A 224 -1.82 3.32 -5.58
N ILE A 225 -2.99 3.72 -5.08
CA ILE A 225 -3.93 2.79 -4.46
C ILE A 225 -4.34 1.70 -5.44
N ARG A 226 -4.68 2.06 -6.68
CA ARG A 226 -5.07 1.04 -7.66
C ARG A 226 -3.93 0.13 -8.09
N SER A 227 -2.70 0.65 -8.22
CA SER A 227 -1.53 -0.17 -8.60
C SER A 227 -1.22 -1.19 -7.51
N LEU A 228 -1.27 -0.78 -6.25
CA LEU A 228 -1.12 -1.67 -5.10
C LEU A 228 -2.25 -2.69 -5.05
N HIS A 229 -3.51 -2.27 -5.20
CA HIS A 229 -4.65 -3.18 -5.24
C HIS A 229 -4.55 -4.20 -6.38
N ALA A 230 -4.10 -3.80 -7.57
CA ALA A 230 -3.88 -4.71 -8.69
C ALA A 230 -2.86 -5.78 -8.36
N ALA A 231 -1.71 -5.39 -7.82
CA ALA A 231 -0.68 -6.34 -7.39
C ALA A 231 -1.19 -7.32 -6.33
N ARG A 232 -2.02 -6.86 -5.38
CA ARG A 232 -2.64 -7.71 -4.36
C ARG A 232 -3.60 -8.73 -4.99
N THR A 233 -4.44 -8.29 -5.92
CA THR A 233 -5.44 -9.17 -6.57
C THR A 233 -4.79 -10.24 -7.44
N GLU A 234 -3.68 -9.91 -8.10
CA GLU A 234 -2.90 -10.87 -8.91
C GLU A 234 -2.04 -11.81 -8.06
N TYR A 235 -1.78 -11.47 -6.80
CA TYR A 235 -0.89 -12.24 -5.93
C TYR A 235 -1.51 -13.56 -5.49
N GLN A 236 -0.71 -14.62 -5.63
CA GLN A 236 -0.97 -15.94 -5.07
C GLN A 236 0.31 -16.43 -4.38
N PRO A 237 0.26 -16.82 -3.09
CA PRO A 237 1.41 -17.42 -2.45
C PRO A 237 1.82 -18.71 -3.16
N ASP A 238 3.08 -18.81 -3.52
CA ASP A 238 3.70 -19.98 -4.16
C ASP A 238 4.49 -20.86 -3.16
N ARG A 239 4.55 -20.43 -1.89
CA ARG A 239 5.34 -21.04 -0.81
C ARG A 239 4.50 -21.23 0.45
N TYR A 240 4.93 -22.18 1.27
CA TYR A 240 4.32 -22.52 2.54
C TYR A 240 5.20 -22.03 3.71
N LEU A 241 4.64 -21.20 4.59
CA LEU A 241 5.35 -20.67 5.76
C LEU A 241 5.42 -21.70 6.89
N SER A 242 6.63 -21.94 7.40
CA SER A 242 6.84 -22.78 8.59
C SER A 242 6.63 -22.01 9.90
N SER A 243 6.93 -20.70 9.88
CA SER A 243 6.72 -19.78 10.99
C SER A 243 5.24 -19.58 11.28
N PRO A 244 4.87 -19.34 12.56
CA PRO A 244 3.50 -19.02 12.91
C PRO A 244 3.09 -17.68 12.28
N VAL A 245 1.90 -17.68 11.69
CA VAL A 245 1.24 -16.48 11.18
C VAL A 245 0.18 -16.04 12.19
N HIS A 246 0.24 -14.77 12.59
CA HIS A 246 -0.67 -14.15 13.54
C HIS A 246 -1.65 -13.24 12.77
N LEU A 247 -2.88 -13.70 12.61
CA LEU A 247 -3.93 -13.00 11.88
C LEU A 247 -4.83 -12.22 12.85
N PHE A 248 -4.79 -10.90 12.74
CA PHE A 248 -5.60 -9.98 13.51
C PHE A 248 -6.83 -9.58 12.69
N ALA A 249 -8.00 -10.07 13.04
CA ALA A 249 -9.22 -9.95 12.23
C ALA A 249 -10.19 -8.93 12.82
N ALA A 250 -10.68 -8.00 11.99
CA ALA A 250 -11.70 -7.04 12.39
C ALA A 250 -13.02 -7.74 12.72
N THR A 251 -13.66 -7.33 13.81
CA THR A 251 -14.91 -7.95 14.30
C THR A 251 -16.17 -7.29 13.73
N CYS A 252 -16.10 -6.03 13.30
CA CYS A 252 -17.19 -5.34 12.62
C CYS A 252 -16.99 -5.41 11.11
N SER A 253 -18.05 -5.71 10.35
CA SER A 253 -17.97 -5.91 8.89
C SER A 253 -16.84 -6.89 8.48
N PRO A 254 -16.78 -8.10 9.07
CA PRO A 254 -15.63 -8.99 8.92
C PRO A 254 -15.47 -9.43 7.46
N ILE A 255 -14.22 -9.53 7.02
CA ILE A 255 -13.89 -10.11 5.72
C ILE A 255 -14.18 -11.62 5.79
N PRO A 256 -15.07 -12.16 4.93
CA PRO A 256 -15.31 -13.60 4.84
C PRO A 256 -14.03 -14.38 4.54
N GLU A 257 -13.97 -15.61 5.05
CA GLU A 257 -12.94 -16.59 4.67
C GLU A 257 -11.49 -16.17 5.00
N LEU A 258 -11.27 -15.23 5.93
CA LEU A 258 -9.93 -14.85 6.42
C LEU A 258 -9.09 -16.05 6.89
N THR A 259 -9.72 -17.14 7.33
CA THR A 259 -9.05 -18.41 7.70
C THR A 259 -8.32 -19.09 6.54
N GLU A 260 -8.59 -18.71 5.29
CA GLU A 260 -7.96 -19.25 4.09
C GLU A 260 -6.44 -19.00 4.03
N TRP A 261 -5.95 -17.99 4.75
CA TRP A 261 -4.51 -17.80 5.01
C TRP A 261 -3.85 -19.04 5.62
N GLY A 262 -4.61 -19.88 6.33
CA GLY A 262 -4.17 -21.13 6.91
C GLY A 262 -3.74 -22.18 5.88
N ARG A 263 -4.15 -22.05 4.61
CA ARG A 263 -3.69 -22.94 3.53
C ARG A 263 -2.21 -22.76 3.21
N TYR A 264 -1.64 -21.61 3.55
CA TYR A 264 -0.30 -21.21 3.16
C TYR A 264 0.70 -21.20 4.33
N CYS A 265 0.30 -21.61 5.53
CA CYS A 265 1.17 -21.64 6.69
C CYS A 265 0.94 -22.86 7.58
N LYS A 266 1.97 -23.25 8.34
CA LYS A 266 1.94 -24.34 9.30
C LYS A 266 1.01 -24.09 10.47
N THR A 267 0.93 -22.84 10.91
CA THR A 267 0.14 -22.45 12.07
C THR A 267 -0.41 -21.06 11.85
N LEU A 268 -1.74 -20.96 11.85
CA LEU A 268 -2.48 -19.71 11.85
C LEU A 268 -3.06 -19.48 13.23
N LYS A 269 -2.63 -18.41 13.90
CA LYS A 269 -3.18 -17.94 15.18
C LYS A 269 -4.05 -16.73 14.91
N MET A 270 -5.26 -16.71 15.46
CA MET A 270 -6.22 -15.63 15.21
C MET A 270 -6.45 -14.77 16.45
N TYR A 271 -6.50 -13.45 16.25
CA TYR A 271 -6.71 -12.45 17.29
C TYR A 271 -7.83 -11.49 16.83
N PRO A 272 -8.93 -11.34 17.59
CA PRO A 272 -10.00 -10.42 17.22
C PRO A 272 -9.61 -8.97 17.49
N LEU A 273 -9.88 -8.08 16.54
CA LEU A 273 -9.75 -6.63 16.67
C LEU A 273 -11.13 -5.96 16.70
N GLN A 274 -11.38 -5.11 17.69
CA GLN A 274 -12.59 -4.29 17.70
C GLN A 274 -12.55 -3.26 16.57
N GLY A 275 -13.71 -2.94 16.01
CA GLY A 275 -13.83 -2.09 14.83
C GLY A 275 -13.90 -2.88 13.52
N ASP A 276 -14.01 -2.13 12.43
CA ASP A 276 -13.95 -2.60 11.05
C ASP A 276 -12.56 -2.40 10.43
N HIS A 277 -12.39 -2.85 9.19
CA HIS A 277 -11.12 -2.78 8.45
C HIS A 277 -10.41 -1.41 8.55
N TYR A 278 -11.15 -0.30 8.61
CA TYR A 278 -10.63 1.06 8.60
C TYR A 278 -10.50 1.69 10.01
N SER A 279 -11.18 1.13 11.00
CA SER A 279 -11.25 1.69 12.36
C SER A 279 -10.41 0.93 13.39
N ILE A 280 -9.85 -0.25 13.06
CA ILE A 280 -9.03 -1.06 13.99
C ILE A 280 -7.87 -0.30 14.67
N PHE A 281 -7.38 0.81 14.09
CA PHE A 281 -6.31 1.66 14.67
C PHE A 281 -6.74 3.09 14.99
N ASP A 282 -8.04 3.38 14.98
CA ASP A 282 -8.55 4.69 15.36
C ASP A 282 -8.43 4.95 16.88
N HIS A 283 -8.95 6.10 17.34
CA HIS A 283 -8.86 6.43 18.77
C HIS A 283 -9.68 5.48 19.67
N GLU A 284 -10.77 4.92 19.15
CA GLU A 284 -11.68 4.06 19.91
C GLU A 284 -11.08 2.65 20.09
N HIS A 285 -10.45 2.11 19.05
CA HIS A 285 -10.07 0.70 19.01
C HIS A 285 -8.58 0.43 19.24
N VAL A 286 -7.70 1.42 19.05
CA VAL A 286 -6.24 1.20 19.07
C VAL A 286 -5.70 0.60 20.35
N GLU A 287 -6.30 0.89 21.52
CA GLU A 287 -5.89 0.28 22.79
C GLU A 287 -6.11 -1.24 22.77
N SER A 288 -7.29 -1.67 22.34
CA SER A 288 -7.62 -3.10 22.24
C SER A 288 -6.72 -3.81 21.22
N SER A 289 -6.45 -3.16 20.07
CA SER A 289 -5.56 -3.69 19.04
C SER A 289 -4.12 -3.81 19.52
N ALA A 290 -3.63 -2.85 20.29
CA ALA A 290 -2.29 -2.91 20.89
C ALA A 290 -2.16 -4.05 21.90
N VAL A 291 -3.20 -4.33 22.71
CA VAL A 291 -3.21 -5.46 23.65
C VAL A 291 -3.07 -6.78 22.90
N GLN A 292 -3.81 -6.98 21.81
CA GLN A 292 -3.72 -8.19 21.01
C GLN A 292 -2.33 -8.36 20.39
N LEU A 293 -1.79 -7.30 19.76
CA LEU A 293 -0.44 -7.34 19.18
C LEU A 293 0.63 -7.64 20.24
N ASN A 294 0.58 -6.97 21.39
CA ASN A 294 1.55 -7.16 22.45
C ASN A 294 1.47 -8.54 23.11
N THR A 295 0.29 -9.18 23.07
CA THR A 295 0.12 -10.59 23.50
C THR A 295 0.79 -11.52 22.48
N ALA A 296 0.52 -11.33 21.20
CA ALA A 296 1.09 -12.13 20.13
C ALA A 296 2.63 -12.03 20.05
N LEU A 297 3.21 -10.85 20.33
CA LEU A 297 4.67 -10.63 20.37
C LEU A 297 5.40 -11.30 21.55
N GLN A 298 4.68 -11.89 22.51
CA GLN A 298 5.25 -12.60 23.66
C GLN A 298 5.41 -14.10 23.44
N GLU A 299 4.68 -14.65 22.47
CA GLU A 299 4.66 -16.08 22.14
C GLU A 299 5.93 -16.48 21.38
#